data_AF-A0AAV8VG83-F1
#
_entry.id   AF-A0AAV8VG83-F1
#
_cell.length_a   1.000
_cell.length_b   1.000
_cell.length_c   1.000
_cell.angle_alpha   90.00
_cell.angle_beta   90.00
_cell.angle_gamma   90.00
#
_symmetry.space_group_name_H-M   'P 1'
#
loop_
_entity.id
_entity.type
_entity.pdbx_description
1 polymer ?
#
loop_
_entity_poly.entity_id
_entity_poly.type
_entity_poly.pdbx_seq_one_letter_code
_entity_poly.pdbx_strand_id
1 'polypeptide(L)'
;QEINYATATHCHICNKPFTSNDIKVRDHCHLTSKYRDEAHQNCNLNYENSFHIPVVFNNLSGPIGLLPVNKEKYISFTKIVEGTEVQLRFIDSYRFMSSSLDKLSSYLEDEKKTIGVFSYDYIDSWERFTETPPKTNFYSQLYDECITDQDYQHALNVWKTLNIKTLGECSDLYLKNDVPLLADIFENFRRTCLLHNI
;
A
#
# COMPACT_ATOMS: atom_id res chain seq x y z
N GLN A 1 24.41 -0.77 -31.89
CA GLN A 1 24.45 -1.43 -30.57
C GLN A 1 25.81 -2.06 -30.28
N GLU A 2 26.44 -2.82 -31.19
CA GLU A 2 27.81 -3.35 -30.95
C GLU A 2 28.90 -2.28 -30.84
N ILE A 3 28.76 -1.18 -31.59
CA ILE A 3 29.72 -0.07 -31.56
C ILE A 3 29.76 0.58 -30.17
N ASN A 4 28.59 0.89 -29.59
CA ASN A 4 28.49 1.50 -28.25
C ASN A 4 29.08 0.60 -27.16
N TYR A 5 28.79 -0.71 -27.22
CA TYR A 5 29.32 -1.68 -26.26
C TYR A 5 30.85 -1.77 -26.24
N ALA A 6 31.49 -1.69 -27.41
CA ALA A 6 32.94 -1.70 -27.52
C ALA A 6 33.57 -0.38 -27.06
N THR A 7 32.90 0.76 -27.28
CA THR A 7 33.44 2.10 -27.00
C THR A 7 33.11 2.63 -25.61
N ALA A 8 32.15 2.03 -24.89
CA ALA A 8 31.75 2.49 -23.57
C ALA A 8 32.88 2.35 -22.55
N THR A 9 33.29 3.49 -22.00
CA THR A 9 34.36 3.60 -21.00
C THR A 9 33.83 3.69 -19.58
N HIS A 10 32.56 4.05 -19.40
CA HIS A 10 31.93 4.27 -18.10
C HIS A 10 30.57 3.57 -18.02
N CYS A 11 30.22 3.09 -16.82
CA CYS A 11 28.90 2.57 -16.51
C CYS A 11 27.89 3.71 -16.41
N HIS A 12 26.79 3.67 -17.16
CA HIS A 12 25.79 4.75 -17.15
C HIS A 12 25.01 4.86 -15.82
N ILE A 13 24.98 3.81 -15.00
CA ILE A 13 24.25 3.79 -13.72
C ILE A 13 25.05 4.52 -12.63
N CYS A 14 26.33 4.18 -12.47
CA CYS A 14 27.16 4.74 -11.40
C CYS A 14 28.19 5.77 -11.87
N ASN A 15 28.27 6.02 -13.19
CA ASN A 15 29.21 6.91 -13.86
C ASN A 15 30.70 6.63 -13.58
N LYS A 16 31.04 5.44 -13.07
CA LYS A 16 32.43 5.01 -12.85
C LYS A 16 32.99 4.31 -14.09
N PRO A 17 34.31 4.45 -14.36
CA PRO A 17 34.95 3.77 -15.49
C PRO A 17 34.95 2.27 -15.29
N PHE A 18 34.88 1.52 -16.40
CA PHE A 18 35.08 0.08 -16.39
C PHE A 18 36.55 -0.27 -16.16
N THR A 19 36.82 -1.22 -15.27
CA THR A 19 38.16 -1.81 -15.09
C THR A 19 38.23 -3.19 -15.76
N SER A 20 39.45 -3.74 -15.90
CA SER A 20 39.65 -5.07 -16.49
C SER A 20 38.99 -6.22 -15.72
N ASN A 21 38.68 -6.00 -14.45
CA ASN A 21 38.03 -7.01 -13.59
C ASN A 21 36.51 -6.88 -13.59
N ASP A 22 35.95 -5.83 -14.18
CA ASP A 22 34.52 -5.60 -14.19
C ASP A 22 33.84 -6.39 -15.30
N ILE A 23 32.72 -7.03 -14.96
CA ILE A 23 31.83 -7.65 -15.94
C ILE A 23 30.90 -6.56 -16.49
N LYS A 24 31.14 -6.19 -17.75
CA LYS A 24 30.30 -5.25 -18.49
C LYS A 24 29.07 -5.97 -19.06
N VAL A 25 27.90 -5.40 -18.81
CA VAL A 25 26.61 -5.92 -19.28
C VAL A 25 25.82 -4.85 -20.02
N ARG A 26 24.84 -5.28 -20.82
CA ARG A 26 23.92 -4.39 -21.54
C ARG A 26 22.67 -4.21 -20.68
N ASP A 27 22.48 -3.02 -20.13
CA ASP A 27 21.24 -2.70 -19.43
C ASP A 27 20.10 -2.47 -20.42
N HIS A 28 18.90 -2.82 -20.00
CA HIS A 28 17.70 -2.58 -20.76
C HIS A 28 16.56 -2.17 -19.83
N CYS A 29 15.65 -1.38 -20.36
CA CYS A 29 14.43 -1.04 -19.65
C CYS A 29 13.55 -2.29 -19.51
N HIS A 30 13.41 -2.82 -18.30
CA HIS A 30 12.56 -3.99 -18.02
C HIS A 30 11.08 -3.80 -18.40
N LEU A 31 10.60 -2.55 -18.52
CA LEU A 31 9.23 -2.25 -18.96
C LEU A 31 9.03 -2.23 -20.47
N THR A 32 10.04 -1.81 -21.24
CA THR A 32 9.93 -1.61 -22.70
C THR A 32 10.83 -2.54 -23.51
N SER A 33 11.65 -3.32 -22.82
CA SER A 33 12.76 -4.13 -23.34
C SER A 33 13.77 -3.36 -24.19
N LYS A 34 13.70 -2.03 -24.24
CA LYS A 34 14.65 -1.19 -25.00
C LYS A 34 15.98 -1.12 -24.27
N TYR A 35 17.06 -1.36 -25.02
CA TYR A 35 18.43 -1.14 -24.55
C TYR A 35 18.61 0.30 -24.07
N ARG A 36 19.28 0.46 -22.92
CA ARG A 36 19.58 1.77 -22.32
C ARG A 36 21.01 2.16 -22.62
N ASP A 37 21.97 1.49 -21.98
CA ASP A 37 23.40 1.73 -22.15
C ASP A 37 24.22 0.61 -21.47
N GLU A 38 25.54 0.69 -21.51
CA GLU A 38 26.45 -0.21 -20.80
C GLU A 38 26.45 0.03 -19.28
N ALA A 39 26.45 -1.06 -18.51
CA ALA A 39 26.51 -1.02 -17.06
C ALA A 39 27.46 -2.08 -16.48
N HIS A 40 27.93 -1.86 -15.24
CA HIS A 40 28.51 -2.94 -14.45
C HIS A 40 27.43 -3.98 -14.14
N GLN A 41 27.78 -5.27 -14.15
CA GLN A 41 26.86 -6.34 -13.76
C GLN A 41 26.21 -6.06 -12.40
N ASN A 42 27.01 -5.67 -11.40
CA ASN A 42 26.48 -5.37 -10.07
C ASN A 42 25.58 -4.13 -10.05
N CYS A 43 25.90 -3.08 -10.81
CA CYS A 43 25.03 -1.90 -10.90
C CYS A 43 23.71 -2.22 -11.57
N ASN A 44 23.73 -3.02 -12.65
CA ASN A 44 22.55 -3.48 -13.36
C ASN A 44 21.63 -4.30 -12.46
N LEU A 45 22.19 -5.22 -11.66
CA LEU A 45 21.43 -6.05 -10.73
C LEU A 45 20.76 -5.25 -9.61
N ASN A 46 21.36 -4.14 -9.19
CA ASN A 46 20.89 -3.32 -8.08
C ASN A 46 20.16 -2.04 -8.53
N TYR A 47 19.87 -1.89 -9.83
CA TYR A 47 19.24 -0.68 -10.34
C TYR A 47 17.73 -0.68 -10.08
N GLU A 48 17.31 -0.01 -9.01
CA GLU A 48 15.89 0.18 -8.71
C GLU A 48 15.29 1.29 -9.58
N ASN A 49 14.44 0.90 -10.52
CA ASN A 49 13.64 1.88 -11.24
C ASN A 49 12.41 2.26 -10.39
N SER A 50 12.33 3.50 -9.93
CA SER A 50 11.08 4.05 -9.39
C SER A 50 10.23 4.56 -10.54
N PHE A 51 9.09 3.90 -10.79
CA PHE A 51 8.09 4.33 -11.75
C PHE A 51 6.77 4.59 -11.02
N HIS A 52 6.32 5.84 -11.04
CA HIS A 52 4.95 6.16 -10.63
C HIS A 52 4.00 5.78 -11.76
N ILE A 53 3.23 4.71 -11.57
CA ILE A 53 2.25 4.22 -12.55
C ILE A 53 0.86 4.70 -12.09
N PRO A 54 0.29 5.78 -12.67
CA PRO A 54 -1.11 6.10 -12.43
C PRO A 54 -1.98 5.02 -13.07
N VAL A 55 -2.70 4.26 -12.24
CA VAL A 55 -3.58 3.18 -12.69
C VAL A 55 -5.03 3.64 -12.64
N VAL A 56 -5.65 3.80 -13.81
CA VAL A 56 -7.08 4.13 -13.96
C VAL A 56 -7.69 3.14 -14.95
N PHE A 57 -8.76 2.44 -14.55
CA PHE A 57 -9.44 1.46 -15.42
C PHE A 57 -10.88 1.91 -15.70
N ASN A 58 -11.25 1.99 -16.97
CA ASN A 58 -12.63 2.03 -17.43
C ASN A 58 -12.85 0.74 -18.24
N ASN A 59 -13.45 -0.28 -17.61
CA ASN A 59 -13.62 -1.66 -18.13
C ASN A 59 -12.37 -2.58 -18.04
N LEU A 60 -12.19 -3.24 -16.88
CA LEU A 60 -11.10 -4.19 -16.60
C LEU A 60 -11.29 -5.54 -17.34
N SER A 61 -10.80 -5.63 -18.58
CA SER A 61 -10.86 -6.86 -19.42
C SER A 61 -9.48 -7.51 -19.57
N GLY A 62 -9.43 -8.80 -19.95
CA GLY A 62 -8.19 -9.58 -20.15
C GLY A 62 -7.80 -10.47 -18.95
N PRO A 63 -6.63 -11.14 -18.99
CA PRO A 63 -6.24 -12.14 -17.99
C PRO A 63 -6.14 -11.57 -16.58
N ILE A 64 -6.71 -12.29 -15.62
CA ILE A 64 -6.67 -11.99 -14.19
C ILE A 64 -6.23 -13.27 -13.46
N GLY A 65 -5.22 -13.16 -12.61
CA GLY A 65 -4.86 -14.19 -11.64
C GLY A 65 -5.71 -14.02 -10.38
N LEU A 66 -6.21 -15.11 -9.79
CA LEU A 66 -7.03 -15.07 -8.58
C LEU A 66 -6.43 -15.96 -7.50
N LEU A 67 -6.47 -15.49 -6.25
CA LEU A 67 -6.24 -16.33 -5.07
C LEU A 67 -7.58 -16.54 -4.36
N PRO A 68 -8.33 -17.60 -4.68
CA PRO A 68 -9.66 -17.83 -4.11
C PRO A 68 -9.59 -18.36 -2.67
N VAL A 69 -10.55 -17.96 -1.85
CA VAL A 69 -10.91 -18.66 -0.59
C VAL A 69 -11.96 -19.72 -0.91
N ASN A 70 -12.96 -19.34 -1.68
CA ASN A 70 -14.02 -20.22 -2.19
C ASN A 70 -14.51 -19.69 -3.55
N LYS A 71 -15.62 -20.23 -4.07
CA LYS A 71 -16.15 -19.85 -5.39
C LYS A 71 -16.62 -18.38 -5.48
N GLU A 72 -16.86 -17.73 -4.36
CA GLU A 72 -17.46 -16.38 -4.27
C GLU A 72 -16.53 -15.35 -3.62
N LYS A 73 -15.54 -15.81 -2.85
CA LYS A 73 -14.64 -14.97 -2.06
C LYS A 73 -13.19 -15.20 -2.48
N TYR A 74 -12.47 -14.11 -2.69
CA TYR A 74 -11.08 -14.07 -3.14
C TYR A 74 -10.24 -13.25 -2.16
N ILE A 75 -9.02 -13.72 -1.88
CA ILE A 75 -8.01 -13.02 -1.07
C ILE A 75 -7.29 -11.97 -1.91
N SER A 76 -6.97 -12.29 -3.15
CA SER A 76 -6.32 -11.36 -4.06
C SER A 76 -6.75 -11.58 -5.49
N PHE A 77 -6.67 -10.51 -6.27
CA PHE A 77 -6.67 -10.59 -7.72
C PHE A 77 -5.43 -9.88 -8.27
N THR A 78 -4.89 -10.42 -9.35
CA THR A 78 -3.71 -9.90 -10.03
C THR A 78 -4.09 -9.56 -11.45
N LYS A 79 -4.02 -8.28 -11.80
CA LYS A 79 -4.17 -7.85 -13.19
C LYS A 79 -2.82 -7.94 -13.88
N ILE A 80 -2.74 -8.79 -14.90
CA ILE A 80 -1.58 -8.87 -15.79
C ILE A 80 -1.75 -7.80 -16.86
N VAL A 81 -0.74 -6.94 -17.01
CA VAL A 81 -0.74 -5.87 -18.02
C VAL A 81 -0.24 -6.47 -19.33
N GLU A 82 -1.15 -6.59 -20.31
CA GLU A 82 -0.85 -7.22 -21.61
C GLU A 82 0.33 -6.55 -22.32
N GLY A 83 1.20 -7.37 -22.92
CA GLY A 83 2.40 -6.90 -23.60
C GLY A 83 3.55 -6.48 -22.67
N THR A 84 3.43 -6.71 -21.36
CA THR A 84 4.48 -6.41 -20.37
C THR A 84 4.64 -7.54 -19.35
N GLU A 85 5.73 -7.54 -18.59
CA GLU A 85 5.92 -8.42 -17.42
C GLU A 85 5.25 -7.87 -16.15
N VAL A 86 4.59 -6.71 -16.22
CA VAL A 86 4.01 -6.04 -15.06
C VAL A 86 2.75 -6.73 -14.59
N GLN A 87 2.70 -7.01 -13.29
CA GLN A 87 1.55 -7.58 -12.60
C GLN A 87 1.13 -6.66 -11.45
N LEU A 88 -0.12 -6.22 -11.47
CA LEU A 88 -0.72 -5.42 -10.40
C LEU A 88 -1.54 -6.34 -9.50
N ARG A 89 -1.05 -6.62 -8.29
CA ARG A 89 -1.75 -7.47 -7.33
C ARG A 89 -2.46 -6.62 -6.28
N PHE A 90 -3.77 -6.84 -6.17
CA PHE A 90 -4.63 -6.24 -5.15
C PHE A 90 -4.96 -7.32 -4.12
N ILE A 91 -4.67 -7.03 -2.85
CA ILE A 91 -4.84 -7.98 -1.74
C ILE A 91 -5.91 -7.41 -0.80
N ASP A 92 -6.92 -8.21 -0.50
CA ASP A 92 -7.85 -7.99 0.60
C ASP A 92 -7.12 -8.37 1.90
N SER A 93 -6.67 -7.35 2.64
CA SER A 93 -5.86 -7.53 3.85
C SER A 93 -6.60 -8.30 4.93
N TYR A 94 -7.92 -8.12 5.08
CA TYR A 94 -8.73 -8.82 6.08
C TYR A 94 -8.92 -10.30 5.73
N ARG A 95 -9.08 -10.62 4.44
CA ARG A 95 -9.13 -12.04 4.02
C ARG A 95 -7.75 -12.70 4.04
N PHE A 96 -6.69 -11.92 3.87
CA PHE A 96 -5.31 -12.40 3.97
C PHE A 96 -4.91 -12.65 5.44
N MET A 97 -5.28 -11.74 6.34
CA MET A 97 -5.09 -11.83 7.79
C MET A 97 -6.45 -11.75 8.46
N SER A 98 -7.05 -12.91 8.73
CA SER A 98 -8.43 -13.10 9.23
C SER A 98 -8.64 -12.60 10.67
N SER A 99 -8.32 -11.34 10.93
CA SER A 99 -8.44 -10.65 12.21
C SER A 99 -8.55 -9.15 11.96
N SER A 100 -9.22 -8.44 12.87
CA SER A 100 -9.32 -6.98 12.78
C SER A 100 -7.94 -6.34 12.87
N LEU A 101 -7.80 -5.15 12.29
CA LEU A 101 -6.61 -4.32 12.47
C LEU A 101 -6.32 -4.15 13.96
N ASP A 102 -7.37 -4.03 14.77
CA ASP A 102 -7.24 -3.89 16.21
C ASP A 102 -6.53 -5.06 16.89
N LYS A 103 -6.90 -6.28 16.52
CA LYS A 103 -6.29 -7.49 17.06
C LYS A 103 -4.87 -7.67 16.53
N LEU A 104 -4.65 -7.41 15.24
CA LEU A 104 -3.32 -7.55 14.62
C LEU A 104 -2.32 -6.56 15.23
N SER A 105 -2.74 -5.33 15.48
CA SER A 105 -1.91 -4.31 16.10
C SER A 105 -1.66 -4.53 17.59
N SER A 106 -2.48 -5.32 18.31
CA SER A 106 -2.16 -5.71 19.70
C SER A 106 -0.92 -6.60 19.82
N TYR A 107 -0.44 -7.16 18.70
CA TYR A 107 0.82 -7.92 18.65
C TYR A 107 2.04 -7.03 18.36
N LEU A 108 1.83 -5.74 18.08
CA LEU A 108 2.90 -4.76 17.97
C LEU A 108 3.15 -4.17 19.37
N GLU A 109 4.41 -3.94 19.72
CA GLU A 109 4.81 -3.47 21.05
C GLU A 109 4.46 -1.98 21.32
N ASP A 110 3.90 -1.27 20.34
CA ASP A 110 3.59 0.15 20.43
C ASP A 110 2.23 0.46 21.06
N GLU A 111 2.19 1.53 21.86
CA GLU A 111 0.98 2.09 22.46
C GLU A 111 -0.02 2.49 21.37
N LYS A 112 -0.99 1.61 21.09
CA LYS A 112 -2.18 1.99 20.33
C LYS A 112 -2.91 3.10 21.09
N LYS A 113 -2.76 4.33 20.62
CA LYS A 113 -3.68 5.41 20.97
C LYS A 113 -5.00 5.09 20.32
N THR A 114 -5.99 4.69 21.12
CA THR A 114 -7.39 4.61 20.67
C THR A 114 -7.84 6.00 20.25
N ILE A 115 -7.79 6.27 18.94
CA ILE A 115 -8.13 7.56 18.33
C ILE A 115 -9.62 7.89 18.51
N GLY A 116 -10.44 6.89 18.84
CA GLY A 116 -11.83 7.05 19.25
C GLY A 116 -12.76 6.29 18.31
N VAL A 117 -13.97 6.82 18.11
CA VAL A 117 -15.01 6.22 17.26
C VAL A 117 -15.33 7.12 16.07
N PHE A 118 -15.67 6.49 14.94
CA PHE A 118 -15.96 7.17 13.69
C PHE A 118 -17.38 6.83 13.19
N SER A 119 -18.08 7.83 12.65
CA SER A 119 -19.47 7.73 12.21
C SER A 119 -19.52 7.30 10.73
N TYR A 120 -19.29 6.02 10.46
CA TYR A 120 -19.21 5.49 9.09
C TYR A 120 -20.54 5.61 8.33
N ASP A 121 -21.64 5.18 8.94
CA ASP A 121 -22.95 5.13 8.28
C ASP A 121 -23.57 6.51 8.00
N TYR A 122 -23.03 7.56 8.61
CA TYR A 122 -23.46 8.93 8.35
C TYR A 122 -22.83 9.53 7.08
N ILE A 123 -21.73 8.96 6.58
CA ILE A 123 -21.04 9.47 5.40
C ILE A 123 -21.73 8.92 4.15
N ASP A 124 -22.77 9.61 3.73
CA ASP A 124 -23.51 9.34 2.50
C ASP A 124 -23.21 10.34 1.37
N SER A 125 -22.52 11.44 1.68
CA SER A 125 -22.18 12.48 0.71
C SER A 125 -20.88 13.21 1.07
N TRP A 126 -20.32 13.94 0.10
CA TRP A 126 -19.10 14.73 0.32
C TRP A 126 -19.32 15.88 1.31
N GLU A 127 -20.52 16.44 1.34
CA GLU A 127 -20.88 17.55 2.23
C GLU A 127 -20.76 17.14 3.71
N ARG A 128 -21.07 15.88 4.04
CA ARG A 128 -20.95 15.33 5.41
C ARG A 128 -19.54 15.41 5.97
N PHE A 129 -18.51 15.39 5.12
CA PHE A 129 -17.13 15.57 5.58
C PHE A 129 -16.85 16.96 6.14
N THR A 130 -17.68 17.97 5.84
CA THR A 130 -17.53 19.32 6.41
C THR A 130 -18.27 19.51 7.73
N GLU A 131 -19.07 18.52 8.14
CA GLU A 131 -19.97 18.60 9.28
C GLU A 131 -19.35 18.05 10.58
N THR A 132 -20.02 18.31 11.70
CA THR A 132 -19.76 17.71 13.01
C THR A 132 -20.99 16.90 13.41
N PRO A 133 -21.00 15.55 13.23
CA PRO A 133 -22.17 14.74 13.52
C PRO A 133 -22.57 14.78 15.00
N PRO A 134 -23.87 14.89 15.33
CA PRO A 134 -24.33 14.68 16.69
C PRO A 134 -24.25 13.18 17.04
N LYS A 135 -24.28 12.87 18.34
CA LYS A 135 -24.18 11.49 18.86
C LYS A 135 -25.15 10.51 18.17
N THR A 136 -26.36 10.96 17.87
CA THR A 136 -27.41 10.15 17.22
C THR A 136 -27.01 9.60 15.85
N ASN A 137 -26.02 10.21 15.20
CA ASN A 137 -25.53 9.79 13.89
C ASN A 137 -24.33 8.81 13.98
N PHE A 138 -23.89 8.43 15.18
CA PHE A 138 -22.89 7.37 15.40
C PHE A 138 -23.54 5.98 15.59
N TYR A 139 -24.71 5.77 14.99
CA TYR A 139 -25.30 4.43 14.92
C TYR A 139 -24.47 3.55 13.99
N SER A 140 -24.21 2.31 14.40
CA SER A 140 -23.57 1.31 13.55
C SER A 140 -24.63 0.34 13.04
N GLN A 141 -24.89 0.35 11.73
CA GLN A 141 -25.76 -0.64 11.08
C GLN A 141 -25.16 -2.04 11.14
N LEU A 142 -23.83 -2.15 11.19
CA LEU A 142 -23.13 -3.45 11.26
C LEU A 142 -23.38 -4.17 12.59
N TYR A 143 -23.41 -3.42 13.68
CA TYR A 143 -23.60 -3.95 15.04
C TYR A 143 -25.02 -3.71 15.57
N ASP A 144 -25.84 -3.00 14.81
CA ASP A 144 -27.20 -2.59 15.17
C ASP A 144 -27.26 -1.88 16.53
N GLU A 145 -26.30 -1.00 16.79
CA GLU A 145 -26.12 -0.36 18.10
C GLU A 145 -25.76 1.12 18.02
N CYS A 146 -26.15 1.87 19.06
CA CYS A 146 -25.72 3.25 19.26
C CYS A 146 -24.36 3.29 19.99
N ILE A 147 -23.54 4.27 19.67
CA ILE A 147 -22.35 4.60 20.45
C ILE A 147 -22.67 4.85 21.93
N THR A 148 -21.75 4.42 22.81
CA THR A 148 -21.86 4.72 24.25
C THR A 148 -21.60 6.20 24.53
N ASP A 149 -22.11 6.73 25.65
CA ASP A 149 -21.77 8.09 26.08
C ASP A 149 -20.27 8.25 26.33
N GLN A 150 -19.63 7.22 26.87
CA GLN A 150 -18.20 7.24 27.18
C GLN A 150 -17.37 7.37 25.91
N ASP A 151 -17.66 6.58 24.89
CA ASP A 151 -16.88 6.60 23.64
C ASP A 151 -17.14 7.88 22.84
N TYR A 152 -18.38 8.40 22.88
CA TYR A 152 -18.69 9.69 22.27
C TYR A 152 -17.94 10.84 22.95
N GLN A 153 -17.90 10.87 24.29
CA GLN A 153 -17.12 11.87 25.02
C GLN A 153 -15.62 11.75 24.77
N HIS A 154 -15.10 10.51 24.66
CA HIS A 154 -13.71 10.28 24.27
C HIS A 154 -13.42 10.85 22.88
N ALA A 155 -14.27 10.58 21.89
CA ALA A 155 -14.14 11.15 20.55
C ALA A 155 -14.14 12.69 20.59
N LEU A 156 -15.07 13.32 21.31
CA LEU A 156 -15.09 14.79 21.47
C LEU A 156 -13.80 15.34 22.11
N ASN A 157 -13.25 14.64 23.10
CA ASN A 157 -11.99 15.03 23.74
C ASN A 157 -10.80 14.94 22.77
N VAL A 158 -10.74 13.87 21.96
CA VAL A 158 -9.72 13.74 20.90
C VAL A 158 -9.86 14.88 19.89
N TRP A 159 -11.08 15.16 19.42
CA TRP A 159 -11.31 16.20 18.43
C TRP A 159 -10.90 17.56 18.97
N LYS A 160 -11.27 17.86 20.22
CA LYS A 160 -10.86 19.10 20.90
C LYS A 160 -9.34 19.21 21.07
N THR A 161 -8.68 18.12 21.46
CA THR A 161 -7.23 18.10 21.73
C THR A 161 -6.42 18.29 20.45
N LEU A 162 -6.89 17.70 19.35
CA LEU A 162 -6.24 17.78 18.04
C LEU A 162 -6.77 18.94 17.17
N ASN A 163 -7.67 19.76 17.70
CA ASN A 163 -8.31 20.88 17.01
C ASN A 163 -8.98 20.47 15.70
N ILE A 164 -9.63 19.31 15.70
CA ILE A 164 -10.44 18.77 14.61
C ILE A 164 -11.82 19.41 14.67
N LYS A 165 -12.27 19.92 13.52
CA LYS A 165 -13.54 20.65 13.37
C LYS A 165 -14.52 19.91 12.49
N THR A 166 -14.02 19.12 11.55
CA THR A 166 -14.85 18.47 10.53
C THR A 166 -14.65 16.96 10.53
N LEU A 167 -15.67 16.24 10.06
CA LEU A 167 -15.61 14.79 9.90
C LEU A 167 -14.52 14.37 8.89
N GLY A 168 -14.16 15.23 7.94
CA GLY A 168 -13.04 15.06 7.01
C GLY A 168 -11.69 15.09 7.69
N GLU A 169 -11.44 16.09 8.55
CA GLU A 169 -10.20 16.14 9.35
C GLU A 169 -10.11 14.92 10.30
N CYS A 170 -11.24 14.47 10.82
CA CYS A 170 -11.32 13.24 11.59
C CYS A 170 -10.97 12.01 10.72
N SER A 171 -11.56 11.89 9.52
CA SER A 171 -11.27 10.81 8.58
C SER A 171 -9.78 10.74 8.21
N ASP A 172 -9.17 11.90 7.94
CA ASP A 172 -7.74 12.00 7.67
C ASP A 172 -6.89 11.50 8.84
N LEU A 173 -7.29 11.78 10.09
CA LEU A 173 -6.60 11.25 11.28
C LEU A 173 -6.68 9.73 11.35
N TYR A 174 -7.85 9.15 11.12
CA TYR A 174 -8.02 7.69 11.07
C TYR A 174 -7.14 7.07 10.00
N LEU A 175 -7.16 7.61 8.78
CA LEU A 175 -6.33 7.12 7.68
C LEU A 175 -4.84 7.24 7.98
N LYS A 176 -4.40 8.36 8.57
CA LYS A 176 -3.00 8.58 8.98
C LYS A 176 -2.53 7.62 10.07
N ASN A 177 -3.43 7.00 10.81
CA ASN A 177 -3.10 6.01 11.82
C ASN A 177 -3.20 4.58 11.28
N ASP A 178 -4.31 4.26 10.63
CA ASP A 178 -4.61 2.89 10.23
C ASP A 178 -3.77 2.42 9.04
N VAL A 179 -3.42 3.33 8.12
CA VAL A 179 -2.60 2.98 6.94
C VAL A 179 -1.16 2.61 7.34
N PRO A 180 -0.42 3.42 8.12
CA PRO A 180 0.89 3.01 8.62
C PRO A 180 0.83 1.76 9.49
N LEU A 181 -0.18 1.64 10.35
CA LEU A 181 -0.34 0.47 11.22
C LEU A 181 -0.52 -0.82 10.41
N LEU A 182 -1.34 -0.77 9.35
CA LEU A 182 -1.47 -1.88 8.42
C LEU A 182 -0.14 -2.17 7.71
N ALA A 183 0.62 -1.14 7.31
CA ALA A 183 1.93 -1.31 6.70
C ALA A 183 2.91 -2.02 7.65
N ASP A 184 2.97 -1.61 8.92
CA ASP A 184 3.83 -2.21 9.95
C ASP A 184 3.49 -3.69 10.18
N ILE A 185 2.19 -4.03 10.20
CA ILE A 185 1.72 -5.42 10.31
C ILE A 185 2.23 -6.25 9.13
N PHE A 186 2.10 -5.74 7.90
CA PHE A 186 2.56 -6.44 6.70
C PHE A 186 4.09 -6.52 6.61
N GLU A 187 4.80 -5.49 7.07
CA GLU A 187 6.26 -5.51 7.15
C GLU A 187 6.74 -6.56 8.16
N ASN A 188 6.12 -6.61 9.34
CA ASN A 188 6.44 -7.61 10.34
C ASN A 188 6.12 -9.04 9.87
N PHE A 189 4.99 -9.23 9.19
CA PHE A 189 4.64 -10.49 8.54
C PHE A 189 5.71 -10.90 7.52
N ARG A 190 6.09 -10.00 6.61
CA ARG A 190 7.13 -10.26 5.59
C ARG A 190 8.46 -10.63 6.23
N ARG A 191 8.90 -9.88 7.25
CA ARG A 191 10.13 -10.15 8.00
C ARG A 191 10.09 -11.54 8.63
N THR A 192 8.96 -11.92 9.23
CA THR A 192 8.78 -13.23 9.87
C THR A 192 8.87 -14.37 8.86
N CYS A 193 8.23 -14.24 7.69
CA CYS A 193 8.32 -15.25 6.62
C CYS A 193 9.76 -15.42 6.13
N LEU A 194 10.48 -14.31 5.88
CA LEU A 194 11.88 -14.34 5.43
C LEU A 194 12.82 -14.98 6.47
N LEU A 195 12.60 -14.72 7.76
CA LEU A 195 13.41 -15.31 8.84
C LEU A 195 13.22 -16.83 8.96
N HIS A 196 12.00 -17.32 8.68
CA HIS A 196 11.64 -18.72 8.87
C HIS A 196 11.64 -19.55 7.57
N ASN A 197 12.07 -18.98 6.42
CA ASN A 197 12.04 -19.61 5.10
C ASN A 197 10.68 -20.24 4.74
N ILE A 198 9.59 -19.55 5.10
CA ILE A 198 8.22 -19.93 4.71
C ILE A 198 7.89 -19.28 3.37
#